data_AF-A0A7X0AGP6-F1
#
_entry.id   AF-A0A7X0AGP6-F1
#
_cell.length_a   1.000
_cell.length_b   1.000
_cell.length_c   1.000
_cell.angle_alpha   90.00
_cell.angle_beta   90.00
_cell.angle_gamma   90.00
#
_symmetry.space_group_name_H-M   'P 1'
#
loop_
_entity.id
_entity.type
_entity.pdbx_description
1 polymer ?
#
loop_
_entity_poly.entity_id
_entity_poly.type
_entity_poly.pdbx_seq_one_letter_code
_entity_poly.pdbx_strand_id
1 'polypeptide(L)' 'MISRRDALRLAGIGFMHESFDQDDPSHYTRPWFAWANSLFGELILKLARERPRLLASL' A
#
# COMPACT_ATOMS: atom_id res chain seq x y z
N MET A 1 -8.02 4.16 -19.97
CA MET A 1 -9.09 3.77 -19.02
C MET A 1 -8.45 2.85 -18.00
N ILE A 2 -7.98 3.39 -16.87
CA ILE A 2 -7.29 2.63 -15.83
C ILE A 2 -8.36 2.04 -14.90
N SER A 3 -8.40 0.71 -14.84
CA SER A 3 -9.43 -0.06 -14.15
C SER A 3 -9.22 0.01 -12.63
N ARG A 4 -10.30 0.11 -11.85
CA ARG A 4 -10.32 0.20 -10.38
C ARG A 4 -9.72 -1.02 -9.63
N ARG A 5 -9.03 -1.93 -10.33
CA ARG A 5 -8.46 -3.18 -9.79
C ARG A 5 -6.93 -3.13 -9.59
N ASP A 6 -6.27 -2.05 -9.99
CA ASP A 6 -4.81 -1.93 -9.87
C ASP A 6 -4.36 -1.33 -8.51
N ALA A 7 -5.31 -0.92 -7.67
CA ALA A 7 -5.07 -0.14 -6.44
C ALA A 7 -4.39 -0.90 -5.27
N LEU A 8 -3.94 -2.13 -5.48
CA LEU A 8 -3.24 -2.92 -4.45
C LEU A 8 -2.06 -3.74 -5.02
N ARG A 9 -1.39 -3.22 -6.06
CA ARG A 9 -0.12 -3.82 -6.52
C ARG A 9 1.03 -3.46 -5.59
N LEU A 10 1.00 -4.01 -4.38
CA LEU A 10 2.18 -4.23 -3.53
C LEU A 10 2.97 -5.42 -4.08
N ALA A 11 3.39 -5.34 -5.35
CA ALA A 11 3.99 -6.44 -6.11
C ALA A 11 3.26 -7.81 -5.96
N GLY A 12 1.96 -7.81 -5.65
CA GLY A 12 1.17 -9.02 -5.40
C GLY A 12 1.41 -9.72 -4.04
N ILE A 13 2.27 -9.20 -3.15
CA ILE A 13 2.66 -9.87 -1.90
C ILE A 13 2.06 -9.26 -0.62
N GLY A 14 1.33 -8.15 -0.72
CA GLY A 14 0.63 -7.55 0.42
C GLY A 14 1.52 -6.85 1.46
N PHE A 15 2.80 -6.64 1.16
CA PHE A 15 3.75 -5.92 2.01
C PHE A 15 4.23 -4.61 1.35
N MET A 16 4.59 -3.64 2.18
CA MET A 16 5.20 -2.39 1.73
C MET A 16 6.69 -2.61 1.41
N HIS A 17 7.13 -1.97 0.32
CA HIS A 17 8.50 -1.99 -0.16
C HIS A 17 9.17 -0.63 0.05
N GLU A 18 10.49 -0.58 0.04
CA GLU A 18 11.24 0.68 0.18
C GLU A 18 11.10 1.56 -1.07
N SER A 19 11.23 0.95 -2.24
CA SER A 19 10.97 1.58 -3.53
C SER A 19 10.45 0.54 -4.52
N PHE A 20 9.70 1.01 -5.52
CA PHE A 20 9.25 0.22 -6.66
C PHE A 20 9.36 1.07 -7.93
N ASP A 21 9.52 0.42 -9.08
CA ASP A 21 9.51 1.08 -10.37
C ASP A 21 8.08 1.56 -10.71
N GLN A 22 7.96 2.82 -11.12
CA GLN A 22 6.68 3.46 -11.40
C GLN A 22 5.91 2.81 -12.57
N ASP A 23 6.65 2.28 -13.55
CA ASP A 23 6.14 1.70 -14.79
C ASP A 23 5.94 0.19 -14.61
N ASP A 24 6.75 -0.46 -13.75
CA ASP A 24 6.63 -1.88 -13.40
C ASP A 24 6.83 -2.16 -11.88
N PRO A 25 5.75 -2.19 -11.08
CA PRO A 25 5.82 -2.42 -9.64
C PRO A 25 6.35 -3.80 -9.22
N SER A 26 6.57 -4.73 -10.16
CA SER A 26 7.21 -6.01 -9.87
C SER A 26 8.72 -5.87 -9.61
N HIS A 27 9.32 -4.76 -10.07
CA HIS A 27 10.67 -4.36 -9.69
C HIS A 27 10.62 -3.51 -8.43
N TYR A 28 10.99 -4.12 -7.31
CA TYR A 28 11.03 -3.45 -6.02
C TYR A 28 12.30 -3.79 -5.26
N THR A 29 12.65 -2.90 -4.33
CA THR A 29 13.72 -3.14 -3.38
C THR A 29 13.15 -3.56 -2.04
N ARG A 30 13.90 -4.42 -1.33
CA ARG A 30 13.60 -4.91 0.02
C ARG A 30 12.22 -5.59 0.12
N PRO A 31 12.13 -6.91 -0.18
CA PRO A 31 10.87 -7.66 -0.12
C PRO A 31 10.21 -7.66 1.26
N TRP A 32 10.98 -7.43 2.33
CA TRP A 32 10.47 -7.33 3.68
C TRP A 32 11.03 -6.09 4.38
N PHE A 33 10.20 -5.05 4.48
CA PHE A 33 10.55 -3.82 5.17
C PHE A 33 9.58 -3.52 6.32
N ALA A 34 9.91 -4.08 7.49
CA ALA A 34 9.06 -3.99 8.68
C ALA A 34 8.68 -2.55 9.07
N TRP A 35 9.59 -1.58 8.90
CA TRP A 35 9.30 -0.18 9.22
C TRP A 35 8.20 0.42 8.33
N ALA A 36 8.29 0.22 7.01
CA ALA A 36 7.27 0.68 6.08
C ALA A 36 5.90 0.01 6.34
N ASN A 37 5.90 -1.28 6.70
CA ASN A 37 4.69 -2.00 7.09
C ASN A 37 4.02 -1.40 8.33
N SER A 38 4.81 -1.08 9.37
CA SER A 38 4.28 -0.48 10.60
C SER A 38 3.70 0.92 10.35
N LEU A 39 4.38 1.76 9.55
CA LEU A 39 3.87 3.08 9.18
C LEU A 39 2.57 3.00 8.39
N PHE A 40 2.45 2.02 7.48
CA PHE A 40 1.21 1.78 6.76
C PHE A 40 0.08 1.36 7.72
N GLY A 41 0.36 0.46 8.67
CA GLY A 41 -0.60 0.09 9.71
C GLY A 41 -1.05 1.28 10.57
N GLU A 42 -0.13 2.14 10.99
CA GLU A 42 -0.43 3.37 11.72
C GLU A 42 -1.34 4.31 10.90
N LEU A 43 -1.07 4.46 9.62
CA LEU A 43 -1.89 5.26 8.71
C LEU A 43 -3.33 4.73 8.64
N ILE A 44 -3.51 3.42 8.48
CA ILE A 44 -4.84 2.80 8.45
C ILE A 44 -5.58 3.05 9.77
N LEU A 45 -4.91 2.86 10.91
CA LEU A 45 -5.51 3.13 12.23
C LEU A 45 -5.90 4.60 12.39
N LYS A 46 -5.05 5.52 11.92
CA LYS A 46 -5.33 6.95 11.95
C LYS A 46 -6.54 7.30 11.08
N LEU A 47 -6.60 6.78 9.86
CA LEU A 47 -7.74 6.99 8.95
C LEU A 47 -9.02 6.39 9.52
N ALA A 48 -8.98 5.20 10.12
CA ALA A 48 -10.14 4.59 10.76
C ALA A 48 -10.70 5.46 11.89
N ARG A 49 -9.81 6.13 12.66
CA ARG A 49 -10.20 7.01 13.77
C ARG A 49 -10.67 8.38 13.32
N GLU A 50 -9.96 9.00 12.37
CA GLU A 50 -10.17 10.41 12.00
C GLU A 50 -11.06 10.60 10.78
N ARG A 51 -11.00 9.67 9.82
CA ARG A 51 -11.69 9.76 8.52
C ARG A 51 -12.24 8.40 8.06
N PRO A 52 -13.09 7.73 8.85
CA PRO A 52 -13.54 6.36 8.56
C PRO A 52 -14.25 6.21 7.20
N ARG A 53 -14.87 7.28 6.70
CA ARG A 53 -15.52 7.30 5.38
C ARG A 53 -14.57 7.03 4.21
N LEU A 54 -13.28 7.33 4.36
CA LEU A 54 -12.28 7.06 3.33
C LEU A 54 -11.94 5.57 3.20
N LEU A 55 -12.09 4.81 4.29
CA LEU A 55 -11.90 3.36 4.29
C LEU A 55 -13.16 2.60 3.89
N ALA A 56 -14.33 3.22 4.00
CA ALA A 56 -15.61 2.59 3.65
C ALA A 56 -15.79 2.34 2.14
N SER A 57 -14.95 2.95 1.30
CA SER A 57 -14.97 2.80 -0.16
C SER A 57 -13.84 1.92 -0.72
N LEU A 58 -12.96 1.41 0.15
CA LEU A 58 -11.94 0.42 -0.19
C LEU A 58 -12.59 -0.97 -0.24
#